data_AF-A0A9N9R8H5-F1
#
_entry.id   AF-A0A9N9R8H5-F1
#
_cell.length_a   1.000
_cell.length_b   1.000
_cell.length_c   1.000
_cell.angle_alpha   90.00
_cell.angle_beta   90.00
_cell.angle_gamma   90.00
#
_symmetry.space_group_name_H-M   'P 1'
#
loop_
_entity.id
_entity.type
_entity.pdbx_description
1 polymer ?
#
loop_
_entity_poly.entity_id
_entity_poly.type
_entity_poly.pdbx_seq_one_letter_code
_entity_poly.pdbx_strand_id
1 'polypeptide(L)'
;MSSKLQEYKDTLERNLVDKSKPWTKYFDKAEQKTGVNRVYLFVGLVAFTGLYLVFGFGAELICNSIGFVYPAYMSMKALESPQKDDDTKWLTYWVVYACFSIVEYFSDFIVGWFPLYWLIKCVFVIWCYLPTDYNGSLVIYYRLIRPYYQKHHERIDNMANSELKDIVKTLNKHMDKTMKDFSKTLKDL
;
A
#
# COMPACT_ATOMS: atom_id res chain seq x y z
N MET A 1 8.36 29.03 11.05
CA MET A 1 7.58 27.83 11.46
C MET A 1 6.06 28.07 11.39
N SER A 2 5.56 29.25 11.78
CA SER A 2 4.13 29.59 11.70
C SER A 2 3.54 29.66 10.27
N SER A 3 4.32 30.06 9.26
CA SER A 3 3.85 30.18 7.87
C SER A 3 3.45 28.84 7.25
N LYS A 4 4.29 27.80 7.41
CA LYS A 4 3.99 26.44 6.94
C LYS A 4 2.78 25.85 7.67
N LEU A 5 2.65 26.10 8.98
CA LEU A 5 1.51 25.61 9.76
C LEU A 5 0.19 26.24 9.27
N GLN A 6 0.22 27.54 8.94
CA GLN A 6 -0.90 28.25 8.35
C GLN A 6 -1.26 27.66 6.98
N GLU A 7 -0.26 27.44 6.13
CA GLU A 7 -0.44 26.86 4.79
C GLU A 7 -1.07 25.45 4.83
N TYR A 8 -0.67 24.60 5.78
CA TYR A 8 -1.29 23.29 6.00
C TYR A 8 -2.74 23.42 6.47
N LYS A 9 -3.02 24.36 7.40
CA LYS A 9 -4.40 24.63 7.84
C LYS A 9 -5.27 25.09 6.68
N ASP A 10 -4.79 26.04 5.89
CA ASP A 10 -5.52 26.59 4.74
C ASP A 10 -5.77 25.53 3.66
N THR A 11 -4.79 24.64 3.43
CA THR A 11 -4.91 23.50 2.51
C THR A 11 -5.93 22.48 3.01
N LEU A 12 -5.96 22.20 4.32
CA LEU A 12 -6.94 21.32 4.94
C LEU A 12 -8.34 21.93 4.87
N GLU A 13 -8.51 23.21 5.22
CA GLU A 13 -9.78 23.93 5.11
C GLU A 13 -10.31 23.85 3.68
N ARG A 14 -9.46 24.15 2.69
CA ARG A 14 -9.84 24.07 1.27
C ARG A 14 -10.29 22.67 0.85
N ASN A 15 -9.61 21.62 1.32
CA ASN A 15 -9.96 20.23 1.04
C ASN A 15 -11.19 19.71 1.79
N LEU A 16 -11.49 20.27 2.98
CA LEU A 16 -12.63 19.91 3.82
C LEU A 16 -13.91 20.65 3.43
N VAL A 17 -13.79 21.80 2.76
CA VAL A 17 -14.92 22.59 2.22
C VAL A 17 -15.31 22.18 0.79
N ASP A 18 -14.46 21.41 0.12
CA ASP A 18 -14.67 20.96 -1.26
C ASP A 18 -15.93 20.07 -1.41
N LYS A 19 -17.04 20.70 -1.85
CA LYS A 19 -18.36 20.07 -2.01
C LYS A 19 -18.39 18.89 -3.00
N SER A 20 -17.33 18.69 -3.78
CA SER A 20 -17.21 17.50 -4.64
C SER A 20 -17.06 16.21 -3.84
N LYS A 21 -16.66 16.30 -2.57
CA LYS A 21 -16.31 15.12 -1.76
C LYS A 21 -17.47 14.67 -0.85
N PRO A 22 -17.74 13.36 -0.74
CA PRO A 22 -18.94 12.84 -0.07
C PRO A 22 -18.99 13.11 1.45
N TRP A 23 -17.84 13.32 2.10
CA TRP A 23 -17.77 13.62 3.53
C TRP A 23 -18.20 15.04 3.90
N THR A 24 -18.22 15.98 2.96
CA THR A 24 -18.54 17.39 3.23
C THR A 24 -19.93 17.58 3.83
N LYS A 25 -20.94 16.83 3.36
CA LYS A 25 -22.30 16.86 3.93
C LYS A 25 -22.34 16.47 5.41
N TYR A 26 -21.47 15.56 5.83
CA TYR A 26 -21.39 15.13 7.23
C TYR A 26 -20.69 16.19 8.09
N PHE A 27 -19.62 16.78 7.57
CA PHE A 27 -18.95 17.92 8.23
C PHE A 27 -19.84 19.16 8.29
N ASP A 28 -20.60 19.48 7.23
CA ASP A 28 -21.60 20.56 7.20
C ASP A 28 -22.62 20.38 8.33
N LYS A 29 -23.17 19.17 8.45
CA LYS A 29 -24.17 18.82 9.46
C LYS A 29 -23.60 18.82 10.88
N ALA A 30 -22.34 18.42 11.04
CA ALA A 30 -21.65 18.42 12.33
C ALA A 30 -21.28 19.84 12.77
N GLU A 31 -20.78 20.68 11.87
CA GLU A 31 -20.47 22.08 12.12
C GLU A 31 -21.72 22.88 12.48
N GLN A 32 -22.83 22.70 11.75
CA GLN A 32 -24.10 23.37 12.07
C GLN A 32 -24.64 23.00 13.46
N LYS A 33 -24.41 21.76 13.93
CA LYS A 33 -24.87 21.30 15.24
C LYS A 33 -23.95 21.68 16.40
N THR A 34 -22.64 21.69 16.16
CA THR A 34 -21.63 21.88 17.21
C THR A 34 -21.12 23.32 17.29
N GLY A 35 -21.25 24.11 16.22
CA GLY A 35 -20.69 25.45 16.12
C GLY A 35 -19.16 25.49 16.04
N VAL A 36 -18.50 24.33 15.91
CA VAL A 36 -17.05 24.19 15.89
C VAL A 36 -16.56 24.08 14.45
N ASN A 37 -15.47 24.79 14.11
CA ASN A 37 -14.84 24.73 12.78
C ASN A 37 -14.42 23.28 12.44
N ARG A 38 -14.71 22.88 11.19
CA ARG A 38 -14.46 21.55 10.62
C ARG A 38 -13.04 21.04 10.80
N VAL A 39 -12.04 21.90 10.79
CA VAL A 39 -10.63 21.51 10.99
C VAL A 39 -10.45 20.93 12.38
N TYR A 40 -11.03 21.55 13.40
CA TYR A 40 -10.96 21.04 14.77
C TYR A 40 -11.75 19.74 14.93
N LEU A 41 -12.88 19.60 14.24
CA LEU A 41 -13.63 18.33 14.18
C LEU A 41 -12.81 17.22 13.53
N PHE A 42 -12.13 17.51 12.42
CA PHE A 42 -11.26 16.56 11.73
C PHE A 42 -10.04 16.17 12.58
N VAL A 43 -9.34 17.16 13.15
CA VAL A 43 -8.19 16.93 14.04
C VAL A 43 -8.62 16.15 15.29
N GLY A 44 -9.78 16.48 15.87
CA GLY A 44 -10.34 15.76 17.00
C GLY A 44 -10.67 14.30 16.65
N LEU A 45 -11.23 14.04 15.46
CA LEU A 45 -11.51 12.70 14.98
C LEU A 45 -10.22 11.90 14.75
N VAL A 46 -9.20 12.50 14.13
CA VAL A 46 -7.89 11.88 13.96
C VAL A 46 -7.22 11.57 15.30
N ALA A 47 -7.27 12.50 16.26
CA ALA A 47 -6.73 12.29 17.60
C ALA A 47 -7.49 11.20 18.36
N PHE A 48 -8.82 11.17 18.24
CA PHE A 48 -9.66 10.12 18.82
C PHE A 48 -9.36 8.75 18.20
N THR A 49 -9.22 8.66 16.87
CA THR A 49 -8.79 7.43 16.19
C THR A 49 -7.39 7.02 16.63
N GLY A 50 -6.45 7.95 16.77
CA GLY A 50 -5.11 7.68 17.29
C GLY A 50 -5.14 7.11 18.71
N LEU A 51 -5.95 7.67 19.61
CA LEU A 51 -6.15 7.14 20.96
C LEU A 51 -6.83 5.76 20.94
N TYR A 52 -7.82 5.57 20.07
CA TYR A 52 -8.50 4.29 19.90
C TYR A 52 -7.53 3.20 19.40
N LEU A 53 -6.57 3.54 18.54
CA LEU A 53 -5.54 2.61 18.07
C LEU A 53 -4.58 2.14 19.17
N VAL A 54 -4.51 2.83 20.32
CA VAL A 54 -3.66 2.44 21.45
C VAL A 54 -4.35 1.45 22.39
N PHE A 55 -5.67 1.56 22.57
CA PHE A 55 -6.41 0.81 23.59
C PHE A 55 -7.56 -0.05 23.04
N GLY A 56 -7.92 0.10 21.77
CA GLY A 56 -9.11 -0.49 21.17
C GLY A 56 -8.87 -1.87 20.55
N PHE A 57 -9.86 -2.75 20.73
CA PHE A 57 -9.93 -4.02 20.00
C PHE A 57 -10.14 -3.75 18.50
N GLY A 58 -9.35 -4.38 17.63
CA GLY A 58 -9.41 -4.20 16.18
C GLY A 58 -8.58 -3.02 15.62
N ALA A 59 -7.63 -2.48 16.40
CA ALA A 59 -6.71 -1.43 15.94
C ALA A 59 -5.93 -1.83 14.68
N GLU A 60 -5.52 -3.10 14.58
CA GLU A 60 -4.89 -3.70 13.41
C GLU A 60 -5.74 -3.53 12.14
N LEU A 61 -7.01 -3.91 12.21
CA LEU A 61 -7.92 -3.87 11.07
C LEU A 61 -8.14 -2.43 10.59
N ILE A 62 -8.28 -1.47 11.52
CA ILE A 62 -8.40 -0.04 11.18
C ILE A 62 -7.12 0.48 10.54
N CYS A 63 -5.96 0.18 11.12
CA CYS A 63 -4.66 0.59 10.58
C CYS A 63 -4.45 0.04 9.16
N ASN A 64 -4.71 -1.26 8.96
CA ASN A 64 -4.56 -1.91 7.66
C ASN A 64 -5.57 -1.40 6.64
N SER A 65 -6.81 -1.12 7.06
CA SER A 65 -7.81 -0.51 6.18
C SER A 65 -7.38 0.88 5.71
N ILE A 66 -6.85 1.71 6.60
CA ILE A 66 -6.33 3.04 6.23
C ILE A 66 -5.13 2.89 5.28
N GLY A 67 -4.20 1.99 5.59
CA GLY A 67 -3.02 1.70 4.77
C GLY A 67 -3.34 1.05 3.42
N PHE A 68 -4.51 0.43 3.26
CA PHE A 68 -4.90 -0.26 2.04
C PHE A 68 -5.85 0.57 1.17
N VAL A 69 -6.95 1.07 1.75
CA VAL A 69 -8.06 1.68 1.01
C VAL A 69 -7.65 3.00 0.36
N TYR A 70 -6.93 3.87 1.08
CA TYR A 70 -6.54 5.17 0.55
C TYR A 70 -5.51 5.05 -0.60
N PRO A 71 -4.40 4.30 -0.43
CA PRO A 71 -3.48 4.03 -1.53
C PRO A 71 -4.09 3.26 -2.70
N ALA A 72 -5.00 2.31 -2.45
CA ALA A 72 -5.69 1.59 -3.52
C ALA A 72 -6.56 2.53 -4.38
N TYR A 73 -7.34 3.41 -3.76
CA TYR A 73 -8.15 4.39 -4.48
C TYR A 73 -7.27 5.34 -5.30
N MET A 74 -6.19 5.84 -4.71
CA MET A 74 -5.26 6.72 -5.42
C MET A 74 -4.48 5.99 -6.52
N SER A 75 -4.17 4.70 -6.35
CA SER A 75 -3.57 3.86 -7.40
C SER A 75 -4.53 3.69 -8.57
N MET A 76 -5.82 3.43 -8.32
CA MET A 76 -6.82 3.38 -9.40
C MET A 76 -6.92 4.69 -10.17
N LYS A 77 -6.90 5.82 -9.44
CA LYS A 77 -6.90 7.15 -10.06
C LYS A 77 -5.61 7.43 -10.85
N ALA A 78 -4.47 6.93 -10.39
CA ALA A 78 -3.20 7.03 -11.12
C ALA A 78 -3.22 6.19 -12.41
N LEU A 79 -3.78 4.97 -12.35
CA LEU A 79 -3.92 4.08 -13.52
C LEU A 79 -4.82 4.66 -14.62
N GLU A 80 -5.79 5.51 -14.26
CA GLU A 80 -6.64 6.22 -15.22
C GLU A 80 -6.02 7.53 -15.73
N SER A 81 -4.93 8.00 -15.10
CA SER A 81 -4.23 9.23 -15.48
C SER A 81 -3.15 8.95 -16.53
N PRO A 82 -2.98 9.81 -17.56
CA PRO A 82 -1.90 9.64 -18.56
C PRO A 82 -0.49 9.92 -18.01
N GLN A 83 -0.33 10.33 -16.75
CA GLN A 83 0.96 10.65 -16.13
C GLN A 83 1.61 9.43 -15.44
N LYS A 84 2.72 8.94 -16.01
CA LYS A 84 3.45 7.74 -15.54
C LYS A 84 4.26 7.92 -14.24
N ASP A 85 4.50 9.15 -13.81
CA ASP A 85 5.33 9.42 -12.62
C ASP A 85 4.62 9.05 -11.31
N ASP A 86 3.29 8.95 -11.32
CA ASP A 86 2.51 8.57 -10.15
C ASP A 86 2.48 7.05 -9.94
N ASP A 87 2.53 6.26 -11.02
CA ASP A 87 2.55 4.79 -10.97
C ASP A 87 3.77 4.26 -10.20
N THR A 88 4.93 4.86 -10.43
CA THR A 88 6.19 4.44 -9.79
C THR A 88 6.15 4.66 -8.27
N LYS A 89 5.50 5.73 -7.81
CA LYS A 89 5.35 6.03 -6.38
C LYS A 89 4.44 5.02 -5.70
N TRP A 90 3.30 4.70 -6.32
CA TRP A 90 2.38 3.70 -5.79
C TRP A 90 3.00 2.31 -5.77
N LEU A 91 3.70 1.91 -6.84
CA LEU A 91 4.39 0.62 -6.89
C LEU A 91 5.46 0.52 -5.80
N THR A 92 6.23 1.60 -5.60
CA THR A 92 7.23 1.67 -4.52
C THR A 92 6.59 1.52 -3.14
N TYR A 93 5.48 2.23 -2.91
CA TYR A 93 4.68 2.08 -1.69
C TYR A 93 4.25 0.64 -1.47
N TRP A 94 3.70 -0.03 -2.49
CA TRP A 94 3.23 -1.41 -2.39
C TRP A 94 4.35 -2.39 -2.07
N VAL A 95 5.55 -2.21 -2.64
CA VAL A 95 6.70 -3.06 -2.31
C VAL A 95 7.11 -2.89 -0.84
N VAL A 96 7.17 -1.65 -0.35
CA VAL A 96 7.47 -1.37 1.06
C VAL A 96 6.39 -1.95 1.96
N TYR A 97 5.11 -1.74 1.62
CA TYR A 97 3.97 -2.28 2.36
C TYR A 97 4.04 -3.80 2.48
N ALA A 98 4.32 -4.50 1.37
CA ALA A 98 4.47 -5.96 1.37
C ALA A 98 5.61 -6.44 2.29
N CYS A 99 6.77 -5.77 2.30
CA CYS A 99 7.83 -6.06 3.25
C CYS A 99 7.37 -5.87 4.70
N PHE A 100 6.59 -4.81 4.97
CA PHE A 100 6.03 -4.56 6.30
C PHE A 100 4.96 -5.58 6.70
N SER A 101 4.16 -6.09 5.77
CA SER A 101 3.17 -7.15 6.05
C SER A 101 3.83 -8.45 6.53
N ILE A 102 5.07 -8.73 6.11
CA ILE A 102 5.83 -9.88 6.63
C ILE A 102 6.24 -9.64 8.09
N VAL A 103 6.67 -8.42 8.43
CA VAL A 103 7.01 -8.04 9.80
C VAL A 103 5.76 -8.02 10.70
N GLU A 104 4.61 -7.66 10.14
CA GLU A 104 3.32 -7.64 10.82
C GLU A 104 2.87 -9.02 11.30
N TYR A 105 3.31 -10.11 10.67
CA TYR A 105 3.10 -11.45 11.20
C TYR A 105 3.65 -11.62 12.63
N PHE A 106 4.70 -10.88 12.99
CA PHE A 106 5.28 -10.88 14.34
C PHE A 106 4.68 -9.81 15.27
N SER A 107 3.66 -9.08 14.81
CA SER A 107 3.07 -7.97 15.57
C SER A 107 2.47 -8.40 16.89
N ASP A 108 1.85 -9.58 16.98
CA ASP A 108 1.31 -10.12 18.24
C ASP A 108 2.39 -10.23 19.34
N PHE A 109 3.59 -10.65 18.96
CA PHE A 109 4.73 -10.74 19.88
C PHE A 109 5.21 -9.34 20.30
N ILE A 110 5.24 -8.39 19.38
CA ILE A 110 5.69 -7.01 19.64
C ILE A 110 4.67 -6.24 20.48
N VAL A 111 3.38 -6.40 20.20
CA VAL A 111 2.26 -5.74 20.90
C VAL A 111 2.18 -6.22 22.35
N GLY A 112 2.44 -7.51 22.58
CA GLY A 112 2.54 -8.07 23.94
C GLY A 112 3.63 -7.41 24.79
N TRP A 113 4.69 -6.89 24.17
CA TRP A 113 5.77 -6.16 24.86
C TRP A 113 5.55 -4.64 24.86
N PHE A 114 4.92 -4.09 23.82
CA PHE A 114 4.77 -2.65 23.61
C PHE A 114 3.39 -2.29 23.03
N PRO A 115 2.45 -1.77 23.85
CA PRO A 115 1.06 -1.52 23.43
C PRO A 115 0.89 -0.35 22.45
N LEU A 116 1.92 0.48 22.26
CA LEU A 116 1.93 1.62 21.34
C LEU A 116 2.36 1.25 19.90
N TYR A 117 2.61 -0.03 19.60
CA TYR A 117 3.09 -0.51 18.30
C TYR A 117 2.15 -0.13 17.14
N TRP A 118 0.83 -0.34 17.30
CA TRP A 118 -0.15 -0.06 16.26
C TRP A 118 -0.22 1.42 15.87
N LEU A 119 -0.07 2.32 16.85
CA LEU A 119 -0.02 3.76 16.59
C LEU A 119 1.24 4.13 15.80
N ILE A 120 2.41 3.64 16.22
CA ILE A 120 3.68 3.90 15.53
C ILE A 120 3.62 3.37 14.10
N LYS A 121 3.10 2.15 13.92
CA LYS A 121 2.91 1.55 12.61
C LYS A 121 1.97 2.39 11.73
N CYS A 122 0.83 2.81 12.25
CA CYS A 122 -0.12 3.64 11.51
C CYS A 122 0.53 4.94 11.05
N VAL A 123 1.23 5.65 11.94
CA VAL A 123 1.98 6.86 11.61
C VAL A 123 3.04 6.58 10.54
N PHE A 124 3.74 5.46 10.65
CA PHE A 124 4.74 5.05 9.67
C PHE A 124 4.15 4.75 8.29
N VAL A 125 3.03 4.03 8.22
CA VAL A 125 2.32 3.75 6.97
C VAL A 125 1.82 5.04 6.34
N ILE A 126 1.24 5.94 7.14
CA ILE A 126 0.82 7.30 6.73
C ILE A 126 2.01 8.05 6.13
N TRP A 127 3.15 8.04 6.80
CA TRP A 127 4.36 8.69 6.31
C TRP A 127 4.88 8.09 4.99
N CYS A 128 4.68 6.79 4.76
CA CYS A 128 5.07 6.12 3.52
C CYS A 128 4.19 6.46 2.32
N TYR A 129 2.88 6.71 2.48
CA TYR A 129 2.01 7.10 1.36
C TYR A 129 1.80 8.60 1.22
N LEU A 130 2.19 9.43 2.20
CA LEU A 130 2.05 10.87 2.11
C LEU A 130 2.85 11.43 0.92
N PRO A 131 2.23 12.25 0.04
CA PRO A 131 2.90 12.90 -1.08
C PRO A 131 3.67 14.12 -0.55
N THR A 132 4.78 13.88 0.15
CA THR A 132 5.70 14.90 0.66
C THR A 132 7.10 14.63 0.11
N ASP A 133 7.92 15.68 -0.03
CA ASP A 133 9.29 15.58 -0.57
C ASP A 133 10.16 14.53 0.15
N TYR A 134 9.83 14.21 1.41
CA TYR A 134 10.39 13.12 2.22
C TYR A 134 9.44 11.92 2.32
N ASN A 135 9.03 11.36 1.17
CA ASN A 135 8.20 10.18 1.15
C ASN A 135 8.98 8.97 1.70
N GLY A 136 8.49 8.38 2.79
CA GLY A 136 9.16 7.27 3.47
C GLY A 136 9.38 6.04 2.58
N SER A 137 8.44 5.77 1.66
CA SER A 137 8.55 4.62 0.75
C SER A 137 9.71 4.77 -0.24
N LEU A 138 9.95 5.98 -0.77
CA LEU A 138 11.08 6.25 -1.67
C LEU A 138 12.41 6.10 -0.93
N VAL A 139 12.52 6.63 0.30
CA VAL A 139 13.74 6.52 1.10
C VAL A 139 14.08 5.06 1.40
N ILE A 140 13.09 4.27 1.81
CA ILE A 140 13.27 2.84 2.11
C ILE A 140 13.63 2.07 0.84
N TYR A 141 12.95 2.37 -0.27
CA TYR A 141 13.21 1.71 -1.52
C TYR A 141 14.62 1.95 -2.02
N TYR A 142 15.07 3.21 -2.10
CA TYR A 142 16.41 3.52 -2.59
C TYR A 142 17.53 3.08 -1.64
N ARG A 143 17.27 3.05 -0.32
CA ARG A 143 18.29 2.78 0.69
C ARG A 143 18.41 1.32 1.09
N LEU A 144 17.30 0.59 1.12
CA LEU A 144 17.25 -0.82 1.56
C LEU A 144 16.88 -1.75 0.42
N ILE A 145 15.78 -1.48 -0.29
CA ILE A 145 15.23 -2.46 -1.25
C ILE A 145 16.11 -2.55 -2.50
N ARG A 146 16.49 -1.40 -3.09
CA ARG A 146 17.29 -1.31 -4.31
C ARG A 146 18.64 -2.05 -4.22
N PRO A 147 19.47 -1.88 -3.19
CA PRO A 147 20.75 -2.61 -3.09
C PRO A 147 20.56 -4.12 -2.89
N TYR A 148 19.53 -4.55 -2.16
CA TYR A 148 19.23 -5.98 -2.01
C TYR A 148 18.66 -6.60 -3.30
N TYR A 149 17.80 -5.86 -4.01
CA TYR A 149 17.26 -6.27 -5.30
C TYR A 149 18.38 -6.41 -6.34
N GLN A 150 19.25 -5.42 -6.49
CA GLN A 150 20.41 -5.48 -7.41
C GLN A 150 21.35 -6.66 -7.13
N LYS A 151 21.48 -7.06 -5.86
CA LYS A 151 22.36 -8.16 -5.47
C LYS A 151 21.76 -9.55 -5.74
N HIS A 152 20.43 -9.66 -5.81
CA HIS A 152 19.74 -10.95 -5.83
C HIS A 152 18.80 -11.17 -7.02
N HIS A 153 18.45 -10.13 -7.79
CA HIS A 153 17.52 -10.27 -8.92
C HIS A 153 18.04 -11.23 -9.98
N GLU A 154 19.33 -11.21 -10.31
CA GLU A 154 19.88 -12.10 -11.35
C GLU A 154 19.71 -13.56 -10.98
N ARG A 155 19.86 -13.89 -9.69
CA ARG A 155 19.70 -15.26 -9.21
C ARG A 155 18.23 -15.68 -9.25
N ILE A 156 17.31 -14.80 -8.85
CA ILE A 156 15.87 -15.07 -8.86
C ILE A 156 15.35 -15.20 -10.30
N ASP A 157 15.74 -14.29 -11.19
CA ASP A 157 15.36 -14.32 -12.60
C ASP A 157 15.93 -15.55 -13.30
N ASN A 158 17.17 -15.94 -12.99
CA ASN A 158 17.76 -17.16 -13.54
C ASN A 158 17.03 -18.42 -13.05
N MET A 159 16.61 -18.48 -11.78
CA MET A 159 15.82 -19.60 -11.25
C MET A 159 14.44 -19.67 -11.92
N ALA A 160 13.70 -18.56 -11.97
CA ALA A 160 12.38 -18.51 -12.60
C ALA A 160 12.45 -18.88 -14.10
N ASN A 161 13.44 -18.35 -14.82
CA ASN A 161 13.65 -18.68 -16.23
C ASN A 161 14.10 -20.14 -16.43
N SER A 162 14.86 -20.74 -15.51
CA SER A 162 15.22 -22.15 -15.59
C SER A 162 14.00 -23.07 -15.37
N GLU A 163 13.17 -22.78 -14.37
CA GLU A 163 11.96 -23.55 -14.10
C GLU A 163 10.97 -23.50 -15.27
N LEU A 164 10.74 -22.31 -15.83
CA LEU A 164 9.90 -22.14 -17.02
C LEU A 164 10.46 -22.90 -18.22
N LYS A 165 11.77 -22.87 -18.45
CA LYS A 165 12.41 -23.63 -19.54
C LYS A 165 12.25 -25.14 -19.35
N ASP A 166 12.38 -25.64 -18.13
CA ASP A 166 12.23 -27.07 -17.83
C ASP A 166 10.79 -27.55 -17.99
N ILE A 167 9.81 -26.74 -17.60
CA ILE A 167 8.38 -27.00 -17.84
C ILE A 167 8.11 -27.07 -19.35
N VAL A 168 8.55 -26.06 -20.12
CA VAL A 168 8.36 -26.03 -21.58
C VAL A 168 9.03 -27.22 -22.26
N LYS A 169 10.24 -27.59 -21.83
CA LYS A 169 10.95 -28.76 -22.37
C LYS A 169 10.24 -30.07 -22.08
N THR A 170 9.67 -30.20 -20.88
CA THR A 170 8.90 -31.38 -20.47
C THR A 170 7.61 -31.49 -21.28
N LEU A 171 6.89 -30.38 -21.49
CA LEU A 171 5.70 -30.32 -22.33
C LEU A 171 5.99 -30.69 -23.78
N ASN A 172 7.05 -30.12 -24.38
CA ASN A 172 7.45 -30.44 -25.75
C ASN A 172 7.77 -31.93 -25.92
N LYS A 173 8.53 -32.51 -24.97
CA LYS A 173 8.85 -33.94 -25.00
C LYS A 173 7.61 -34.83 -24.90
N HIS A 174 6.64 -34.44 -24.07
CA HIS A 174 5.39 -35.18 -23.94
C HIS A 174 4.55 -35.07 -25.21
N MET A 175 4.43 -33.87 -25.77
CA MET A 175 3.70 -33.62 -27.02
C MET A 175 4.30 -34.39 -28.20
N ASP A 176 5.62 -34.42 -28.34
CA ASP A 176 6.32 -35.21 -29.38
C ASP A 176 6.05 -36.70 -29.23
N LYS A 177 6.04 -37.20 -27.98
CA LYS A 177 5.75 -38.61 -27.71
C LYS A 177 4.31 -38.95 -28.07
N THR A 178 3.35 -38.13 -27.65
CA THR A 178 1.92 -38.30 -27.97
C THR A 178 1.68 -38.23 -29.48
N MET A 179 2.31 -37.30 -30.20
CA MET A 179 2.19 -37.22 -31.67
C MET A 179 2.75 -38.46 -32.36
N LYS A 180 3.89 -38.99 -31.89
CA LYS A 180 4.48 -40.22 -32.43
C LYS A 180 3.58 -41.44 -32.17
N ASP A 181 3.06 -41.57 -30.96
CA ASP A 181 2.17 -42.66 -30.59
C ASP A 181 0.87 -42.60 -31.41
N PHE A 182 0.28 -41.41 -31.55
CA PHE A 182 -0.90 -41.18 -32.39
C PHE A 182 -0.64 -41.50 -33.88
N SER A 183 0.48 -41.02 -34.43
CA SER A 183 0.87 -41.30 -35.81
C SER A 183 1.09 -42.80 -36.06
N LYS A 184 1.60 -43.53 -35.07
CA LYS A 184 1.79 -44.97 -35.17
C LYS A 184 0.44 -45.70 -35.16
N THR A 185 -0.45 -45.36 -34.24
CA THR A 185 -1.80 -45.92 -34.18
C THR A 185 -2.59 -45.70 -35.47
N LEU A 186 -2.45 -44.54 -36.12
CA LEU A 186 -3.08 -44.27 -37.42
C LEU A 186 -2.49 -45.10 -38.58
N LYS A 187 -1.23 -45.54 -38.49
CA LYS A 187 -0.61 -46.40 -39.52
C LYS A 187 -0.95 -47.87 -39.34
N ASP A 188 -1.31 -48.27 -38.12
CA ASP A 188 -1.68 -49.64 -37.76
C ASP A 188 -3.19 -49.92 -37.99
N LEU A 189 -3.97 -48.90 -38.37
CA LEU A 189 -5.40 -48.93 -38.75
C LEU A 189 -5.56 -49.03 -40.27
#